data_AF-A0A3S4HZW3-F1
#
_entry.id   AF-A0A3S4HZW3-F1
#
_cell.length_a   1.000
_cell.length_b   1.000
_cell.length_c   1.000
_cell.angle_alpha   90.00
_cell.angle_beta   90.00
_cell.angle_gamma   90.00
#
_symmetry.space_group_name_H-M   'P 1'
#
loop_
_entity.id
_entity.type
_entity.pdbx_description
1 polymer ?
#
loop_
_entity_poly.entity_id
_entity_poly.type
_entity_poly.pdbx_seq_one_letter_code
_entity_poly.pdbx_strand_id
1 'polypeptide(L)'
;MLMMSSLPFSGFFDRRHPWHNINGSSFPYFDSLQFADNVKSVRKLDNNTVEFRLTQPDASFLWHLATHYASVMSAEYAAQLSRKDRQELLDRQPVGTGPFQLSEYRAGQFIRLQRHDGFWRGKPLMPQVVVDLGSGGTGRLSKLLTGECDVLAWPAASQLTILRDDPRLRLTLRPGMNIAYLAFNTDKPPLNNPAVRHALALSINNQRLMQSIYYGTAETAASIFTESLMGLR
;
A
#
# COMPACT_ATOMS: atom_id res chain seq x y z
N MET A 1 20.67 15.96 -0.31
CA MET A 1 20.17 16.74 0.84
C MET A 1 18.70 16.45 0.98
N LEU A 2 18.31 15.66 1.99
CA LEU A 2 16.94 15.21 2.18
C LEU A 2 16.13 16.34 2.82
N MET A 3 15.56 17.22 2.01
CA MET A 3 14.54 18.13 2.53
C MET A 3 13.24 17.35 2.71
N MET A 4 13.02 16.83 3.92
CA MET A 4 11.68 16.95 4.52
C MET A 4 11.43 18.45 4.70
N SER A 5 11.20 19.19 3.62
CA SER A 5 10.50 20.44 3.81
C SER A 5 9.12 20.06 4.32
N SER A 6 8.64 20.80 5.30
CA SER A 6 7.28 20.71 5.80
C SER A 6 6.22 20.77 4.71
N LEU A 7 6.53 21.24 3.49
CA LEU A 7 5.55 21.53 2.45
C LEU A 7 4.85 20.27 1.89
N PRO A 8 5.50 19.22 1.32
CA PRO A 8 4.75 18.05 0.84
C PRO A 8 4.14 17.24 1.99
N PHE A 9 4.88 17.08 3.09
CA PHE A 9 4.49 16.19 4.19
C PHE A 9 3.31 16.74 5.00
N SER A 10 3.23 18.07 5.20
CA SER A 10 2.07 18.68 5.88
C SER A 10 0.79 18.65 5.06
N GLY A 11 0.89 18.48 3.74
CA GLY A 11 -0.28 18.30 2.87
C GLY A 11 -1.18 17.14 3.28
N PHE A 12 -0.63 16.09 3.89
CA PHE A 12 -1.41 14.92 4.32
C PHE A 12 -2.33 15.19 5.52
N PHE A 13 -2.01 16.17 6.37
CA PHE A 13 -2.70 16.34 7.66
C PHE A 13 -3.14 17.78 7.96
N ASP A 14 -2.55 18.80 7.36
CA ASP A 14 -3.10 20.15 7.41
C ASP A 14 -4.09 20.35 6.27
N ARG A 15 -5.38 20.30 6.60
CA ARG A 15 -6.49 20.49 5.64
C ARG A 15 -6.46 21.84 4.91
N ARG A 16 -5.72 22.82 5.43
CA ARG A 16 -5.57 24.16 4.83
C ARG A 16 -4.35 24.27 3.93
N HIS A 17 -3.52 23.22 3.87
CA HIS A 17 -2.31 23.24 3.07
C HIS A 17 -2.64 23.20 1.56
N PRO A 18 -1.97 23.99 0.70
CA PRO A 18 -2.27 24.04 -0.74
C PRO A 18 -2.20 22.69 -1.45
N TRP A 19 -1.44 21.74 -0.90
CA TRP A 19 -1.27 20.40 -1.43
C TRP A 19 -2.29 19.38 -0.93
N HIS A 20 -3.10 19.71 0.08
CA HIS A 20 -4.08 18.79 0.64
C HIS A 20 -5.18 18.41 -0.35
N ASN A 21 -5.58 19.36 -1.21
CA ASN A 21 -6.69 19.19 -2.13
C ASN A 21 -6.29 18.81 -3.56
N ILE A 22 -5.00 18.58 -3.80
CA ILE A 22 -4.53 18.16 -5.12
C ILE A 22 -4.88 16.69 -5.31
N ASN A 23 -5.42 16.34 -6.48
CA ASN A 23 -5.77 14.96 -6.87
C ASN A 23 -6.84 14.26 -6.00
N GLY A 24 -7.81 15.00 -5.44
CA GLY A 24 -9.05 14.42 -4.93
C GLY A 24 -9.23 14.36 -3.42
N SER A 25 -8.36 15.02 -2.63
CA SER A 25 -8.59 15.37 -1.22
C SER A 25 -8.90 14.18 -0.27
N SER A 26 -8.49 12.96 -0.60
CA SER A 26 -8.80 11.79 0.24
C SER A 26 -7.53 11.06 0.61
N PHE A 27 -7.26 11.00 1.92
CA PHE A 27 -6.18 10.21 2.49
C PHE A 27 -6.78 9.19 3.48
N PRO A 28 -7.56 8.19 3.02
CA PRO A 28 -8.39 7.36 3.89
C PRO A 28 -7.63 6.72 5.06
N TYR A 29 -6.38 6.34 4.81
CA TYR A 29 -5.49 5.80 5.85
C TYR A 29 -5.28 6.82 6.98
N PHE A 30 -4.77 8.02 6.68
CA PHE A 30 -4.53 9.05 7.69
C PHE A 30 -5.83 9.63 8.28
N ASP A 31 -6.90 9.69 7.50
CA ASP A 31 -8.22 10.13 7.96
C ASP A 31 -8.80 9.16 8.99
N SER A 32 -8.72 7.84 8.73
CA SER A 32 -9.18 6.80 9.67
C SER A 32 -8.42 6.77 10.99
N LEU A 33 -7.17 7.22 10.97
CA LEU A 33 -6.31 7.33 12.15
C LEU A 33 -6.49 8.66 12.88
N GLN A 34 -7.32 9.58 12.36
CA GLN A 34 -7.46 10.95 12.86
C GLN A 34 -6.10 11.64 12.99
N PHE A 35 -5.18 11.34 12.06
CA PHE A 35 -3.78 11.74 12.16
C PHE A 35 -3.63 13.28 12.21
N ALA A 36 -4.48 14.00 11.48
CA ALA A 36 -4.58 15.45 11.50
C ALA A 36 -4.97 16.04 12.86
N ASP A 37 -5.80 15.35 13.63
CA ASP A 37 -6.24 15.79 14.96
C ASP A 37 -5.16 15.53 16.02
N ASN A 38 -4.32 14.51 15.79
CA ASN A 38 -3.24 14.14 16.70
C ASN A 38 -1.94 14.94 16.47
N VAL A 39 -1.58 15.28 15.23
CA VAL A 39 -0.34 16.03 14.95
C VAL A 39 -0.56 17.54 15.10
N LYS A 40 -0.08 18.10 16.21
CA LYS A 40 -0.19 19.54 16.53
C LYS A 40 0.71 20.40 15.65
N SER A 41 1.96 19.99 15.42
CA SER A 41 2.90 20.74 14.59
C SER A 41 4.05 19.88 14.10
N VAL A 42 4.57 20.23 12.92
CA VAL A 42 5.80 19.65 12.36
C VAL A 42 6.77 20.78 12.08
N ARG A 43 7.96 20.72 12.68
CA ARG A 43 9.01 21.75 12.52
C ARG A 43 10.30 21.13 12.02
N LYS A 44 10.86 21.73 10.97
CA LYS A 44 12.25 21.50 10.59
C LYS A 44 13.11 22.26 11.61
N LEU A 45 13.90 21.54 12.41
CA LEU A 45 14.84 22.17 13.35
C LEU A 45 16.18 22.46 12.66
N ASP A 46 16.64 21.54 11.81
CA ASP A 46 17.84 21.70 10.98
C ASP A 46 17.73 20.82 9.72
N ASN A 47 18.85 20.60 8.99
CA ASN A 47 18.84 19.84 7.75
C ASN A 47 18.56 18.34 7.90
N ASN A 48 18.76 17.77 9.10
CA ASN A 48 18.63 16.36 9.39
C ASN A 48 17.67 16.07 10.56
N THR A 49 17.10 17.11 11.18
CA THR A 49 16.21 16.98 12.34
C THR A 49 14.82 17.57 12.06
N VAL A 50 13.80 16.74 12.23
CA VAL A 50 12.38 17.14 12.18
C VAL A 50 11.73 16.83 13.52
N GLU A 51 11.06 17.81 14.10
CA GLU A 51 10.27 17.68 15.32
C GLU A 51 8.79 17.50 14.98
N PHE A 52 8.18 16.48 15.57
CA PHE A 52 6.74 16.28 15.58
C PHE A 52 6.22 16.53 16.99
N ARG A 53 5.23 17.41 17.12
CA ARG A 53 4.51 17.63 18.38
C ARG A 53 3.12 17.06 18.25
N LEU A 54 2.75 16.17 19.18
CA LEU A 54 1.42 15.56 19.23
C LEU A 54 0.51 16.33 20.20
N THR A 55 -0.80 16.22 20.02
CA THR A 55 -1.81 16.76 20.93
C THR A 55 -1.96 15.90 22.17
N GLN A 56 -1.74 14.59 22.03
CA GLN A 56 -1.72 13.59 23.11
C GLN A 56 -0.64 12.53 22.88
N PRO A 57 -0.19 11.81 23.92
CA PRO A 57 0.72 10.68 23.75
C PRO A 57 0.11 9.60 22.85
N ASP A 58 0.85 9.16 21.82
CA ASP A 58 0.43 8.10 20.90
C ASP A 58 1.61 7.16 20.60
N ALA A 59 1.53 5.94 21.11
CA ALA A 59 2.56 4.92 20.93
C ALA A 59 2.61 4.34 19.51
N SER A 60 1.54 4.51 18.72
CA SER A 60 1.43 4.01 17.34
C SER A 60 1.95 4.99 16.30
N PHE A 61 2.28 6.23 16.70
CA PHE A 61 2.70 7.30 15.79
C PHE A 61 3.86 6.93 14.87
N LEU A 62 4.92 6.31 15.42
CA LEU A 62 6.07 5.89 14.62
C LEU A 62 5.73 4.80 13.61
N TRP A 63 4.80 3.90 13.96
CA TRP A 63 4.32 2.88 13.03
C TRP A 63 3.57 3.49 11.85
N HIS A 64 2.77 4.54 12.09
CA HIS A 64 2.09 5.26 11.03
C HIS A 64 3.07 5.91 10.04
N LEU A 65 4.17 6.50 10.55
CA LEU A 65 5.22 7.09 9.72
C LEU A 65 6.08 6.06 8.97
N ALA A 66 6.12 4.82 9.44
CA ALA A 66 6.87 3.74 8.79
C ALA A 66 6.12 3.09 7.61
N THR A 67 4.85 3.44 7.41
CA THR A 67 4.05 2.89 6.30
C THR A 67 4.44 3.48 4.96
N HIS A 68 4.15 2.74 3.88
CA HIS A 68 4.37 3.23 2.51
C HIS A 68 3.49 4.43 2.13
N TYR A 69 2.44 4.72 2.90
CA TYR A 69 1.59 5.90 2.71
C TYR A 69 2.26 7.20 3.20
N ALA A 70 3.25 7.11 4.10
CA ALA A 70 3.98 8.24 4.66
C ALA A 70 5.28 8.56 3.89
N SER A 71 5.34 8.26 2.59
CA SER A 71 6.55 8.42 1.80
C SER A 71 6.98 9.90 1.70
N VAL A 72 8.29 10.15 1.86
CA VAL A 72 8.86 11.50 1.72
C VAL A 72 9.13 11.83 0.26
N MET A 73 8.64 12.98 -0.19
CA MET A 73 8.81 13.52 -1.54
C MET A 73 9.62 14.82 -1.55
N SER A 74 10.22 15.19 -2.68
CA SER A 74 11.00 16.43 -2.82
C SER A 74 10.13 17.68 -2.70
N ALA A 75 10.48 18.47 -1.70
CA ALA A 75 10.04 19.84 -1.48
C ALA A 75 10.24 20.77 -2.68
N GLU A 76 11.43 20.71 -3.25
CA GLU A 76 11.89 21.56 -4.33
C GLU A 76 11.10 21.26 -5.60
N TYR A 77 10.87 19.98 -5.88
CA TYR A 77 10.04 19.56 -7.00
C TYR A 77 8.59 20.03 -6.84
N ALA A 78 8.00 19.85 -5.65
CA ALA A 78 6.67 20.38 -5.35
C ALA A 78 6.62 21.90 -5.61
N ALA A 79 7.55 22.69 -5.06
CA ALA A 79 7.59 24.14 -5.30
C ALA A 79 7.74 24.52 -6.78
N GLN A 80 8.51 23.75 -7.57
CA GLN A 80 8.61 23.94 -9.02
C GLN A 80 7.29 23.68 -9.74
N LEU A 81 6.55 22.62 -9.34
CA LEU A 81 5.25 22.30 -9.90
C LEU A 81 4.21 23.38 -9.56
N SER A 82 4.17 23.87 -8.32
CA SER A 82 3.28 24.98 -7.93
C SER A 82 3.49 26.23 -8.78
N ARG A 83 4.75 26.59 -9.06
CA ARG A 83 5.06 27.77 -9.90
C ARG A 83 4.62 27.60 -11.35
N LYS A 84 4.43 26.36 -11.80
CA LYS A 84 4.02 26.02 -13.17
C LYS A 84 2.54 25.67 -13.28
N ASP A 85 1.81 25.68 -12.17
CA ASP A 85 0.44 25.18 -12.06
C ASP A 85 0.30 23.72 -12.56
N ARG A 86 1.27 22.86 -12.18
CA ARG A 86 1.37 21.44 -12.57
C ARG A 86 1.39 20.48 -11.39
N GLN A 87 0.69 20.82 -10.31
CA GLN A 87 0.67 20.06 -9.05
C GLN A 87 0.22 18.61 -9.26
N GLU A 88 -0.60 18.32 -10.27
CA GLU A 88 -1.07 16.96 -10.61
C GLU A 88 0.06 16.00 -10.97
N LEU A 89 1.21 16.53 -11.41
CA LEU A 89 2.38 15.73 -11.76
C LEU A 89 3.07 15.13 -10.54
N LEU A 90 2.82 15.62 -9.32
CA LEU A 90 3.48 15.08 -8.13
C LEU A 90 3.20 13.57 -7.96
N ASP A 91 1.97 13.13 -8.26
CA ASP A 91 1.56 11.72 -8.17
C ASP A 91 1.98 10.90 -9.40
N ARG A 92 2.12 11.54 -10.56
CA ARG A 92 2.45 10.87 -11.83
C ARG A 92 3.95 10.81 -12.11
N GLN A 93 4.70 11.75 -11.56
CA GLN A 93 6.14 11.93 -11.74
C GLN A 93 6.84 12.23 -10.40
N PRO A 94 6.63 11.40 -9.36
CA PRO A 94 7.17 11.68 -8.03
C PRO A 94 8.70 11.64 -8.02
N VAL A 95 9.28 12.56 -7.26
CA VAL A 95 10.71 12.56 -6.92
C VAL A 95 10.87 12.07 -5.49
N GLY A 96 11.26 10.80 -5.37
CA GLY A 96 11.49 10.10 -4.10
C GLY A 96 12.97 9.83 -3.81
N THR A 97 13.21 9.09 -2.74
CA THR A 97 14.56 8.82 -2.19
C THR A 97 14.95 7.34 -2.27
N GLY A 98 14.11 6.53 -2.93
CA GLY A 98 14.24 5.08 -3.02
C GLY A 98 15.40 4.60 -3.91
N PRO A 99 15.58 3.27 -4.00
CA PRO A 99 16.63 2.64 -4.81
C PRO A 99 16.41 2.77 -6.32
N PHE A 100 15.18 3.02 -6.77
CA PHE A 100 14.89 3.24 -8.18
C PHE A 100 14.12 4.54 -8.38
N GLN A 101 14.43 5.23 -9.46
CA GLN A 101 13.81 6.47 -9.90
C GLN A 101 12.83 6.19 -11.02
N LEU A 102 11.73 6.93 -11.06
CA LEU A 102 10.79 6.84 -12.17
C LEU A 102 11.42 7.33 -13.46
N SER A 103 11.44 6.46 -14.47
CA SER A 103 11.87 6.79 -15.82
C SER A 103 10.70 7.01 -16.74
N GLU A 104 9.65 6.19 -16.64
CA GLU A 104 8.47 6.30 -17.49
C GLU A 104 7.26 5.72 -16.78
N TYR A 105 6.13 6.42 -16.89
CA TYR A 105 4.84 5.91 -16.44
C TYR A 105 3.84 5.94 -17.59
N ARG A 106 3.34 4.76 -17.98
CA ARG A 106 2.24 4.60 -18.94
C ARG A 106 1.03 4.07 -18.19
N ALA A 107 0.05 4.94 -17.98
CA ALA A 107 -1.17 4.63 -17.24
C ALA A 107 -1.84 3.36 -17.80
N GLY A 108 -2.14 2.41 -16.91
CA GLY A 108 -2.76 1.12 -17.25
C GLY A 108 -1.87 0.15 -18.04
N GLN A 109 -0.61 0.49 -18.31
CA GLN A 109 0.31 -0.36 -19.07
C GLN A 109 1.53 -0.77 -18.24
N PHE A 110 2.40 0.17 -17.88
CA PHE A 110 3.60 -0.14 -17.10
C PHE A 110 4.18 1.06 -16.34
N ILE A 111 4.98 0.76 -15.32
CA ILE A 111 5.88 1.70 -14.65
C ILE A 111 7.31 1.22 -14.88
N ARG A 112 8.14 2.07 -15.50
CA ARG A 112 9.56 1.81 -15.73
C ARG A 112 10.37 2.61 -14.72
N LEU A 113 11.18 1.88 -13.96
CA LEU A 113 12.02 2.42 -12.91
C LEU A 113 13.49 2.16 -13.30
N GLN A 114 14.32 3.19 -13.24
CA GLN A 114 15.76 3.07 -13.46
C GLN A 114 16.49 3.11 -12.12
N ARG A 115 17.64 2.45 -12.05
CA ARG A 115 18.48 2.43 -10.84
C ARG A 115 18.87 3.86 -10.43
N HIS A 116 18.71 4.16 -9.15
CA HIS A 116 19.25 5.37 -8.54
C HIS A 116 20.70 5.12 -8.13
N ASP A 117 21.67 5.53 -8.96
CA ASP A 117 23.10 5.33 -8.67
C ASP A 117 23.57 6.08 -7.40
N GLY A 118 22.86 7.14 -7.00
CA GLY A 118 23.08 7.89 -5.76
C GLY A 118 22.29 7.39 -4.54
N PHE A 119 21.74 6.17 -4.57
CA PHE A 119 20.96 5.65 -3.46
C PHE A 119 21.80 5.50 -2.18
N TRP A 120 21.28 6.04 -1.08
CA TRP A 120 22.03 6.23 0.17
C TRP A 120 22.33 4.93 0.95
N ARG A 121 21.67 3.80 0.64
CA ARG A 121 21.96 2.48 1.24
C ARG A 121 22.83 1.59 0.36
N GLY A 122 23.47 2.15 -0.66
CA GLY A 122 24.32 1.42 -1.61
C GLY A 122 23.66 1.21 -2.96
N LYS A 123 24.44 0.76 -3.94
CA LYS A 123 24.01 0.67 -5.33
C LYS A 123 23.13 -0.57 -5.56
N PRO A 124 21.87 -0.42 -6.05
CA PRO A 124 21.06 -1.56 -6.45
C PRO A 124 21.72 -2.37 -7.57
N LEU A 125 21.62 -3.70 -7.53
CA LEU A 125 22.25 -4.56 -8.52
C LEU A 125 21.59 -4.43 -9.90
N MET A 126 20.25 -4.38 -9.93
CA MET A 126 19.49 -4.30 -11.17
C MET A 126 19.57 -2.89 -11.77
N PRO A 127 19.78 -2.74 -13.09
CA PRO A 127 19.78 -1.45 -13.75
C PRO A 127 18.37 -0.87 -13.94
N GLN A 128 17.37 -1.73 -14.06
CA GLN A 128 16.00 -1.35 -14.35
C GLN A 128 15.03 -2.33 -13.70
N VAL A 129 13.86 -1.84 -13.33
CA VAL A 129 12.70 -2.63 -12.95
C VAL A 129 11.51 -2.14 -13.76
N VAL A 130 10.71 -3.06 -14.31
CA VAL A 130 9.46 -2.74 -14.99
C VAL A 130 8.32 -3.41 -14.25
N VAL A 131 7.34 -2.63 -13.83
CA VAL A 131 6.09 -3.13 -13.24
C VAL A 131 5.04 -3.13 -14.34
N ASP A 132 4.63 -4.32 -14.78
CA ASP A 132 3.54 -4.49 -15.74
C ASP A 132 2.19 -4.32 -15.03
N LEU A 133 1.38 -3.38 -15.52
CA LEU A 133 0.03 -3.09 -15.05
C LEU A 133 -1.04 -3.53 -16.05
N GLY A 134 -0.68 -3.80 -17.29
CA GLY A 134 -1.61 -4.08 -18.39
C GLY A 134 -2.08 -5.54 -18.43
N SER A 135 -1.34 -6.44 -17.79
CA SER A 135 -1.67 -7.87 -17.78
C SER A 135 -2.64 -8.23 -16.65
N GLY A 136 -3.83 -8.72 -17.00
CA GLY A 136 -4.84 -9.23 -16.08
C GLY A 136 -4.90 -10.76 -16.03
N GLY A 137 -5.41 -11.32 -14.92
CA GLY A 137 -5.80 -12.74 -14.83
C GLY A 137 -4.71 -13.74 -15.21
N THR A 138 -5.01 -14.62 -16.17
CA THR A 138 -4.11 -15.66 -16.69
C THR A 138 -2.95 -15.11 -17.50
N GLY A 139 -3.07 -13.92 -18.09
CA GLY A 139 -2.01 -13.29 -18.87
C GLY A 139 -0.73 -13.08 -18.05
N ARG A 140 -0.86 -12.72 -16.77
CA ARG A 140 0.28 -12.57 -15.86
C ARG A 140 1.04 -13.88 -15.63
N LEU A 141 0.32 -14.99 -15.50
CA LEU A 141 0.92 -16.31 -15.34
C LEU A 141 1.64 -16.73 -16.63
N SER A 142 0.99 -16.55 -17.79
CA SER A 142 1.60 -16.88 -19.08
C SER A 142 2.93 -16.14 -19.28
N LYS A 143 2.99 -14.85 -18.96
CA LYS A 143 4.22 -14.06 -19.06
C LYS A 143 5.35 -14.57 -18.18
N LEU A 144 5.04 -15.08 -16.97
CA LEU A 144 6.04 -15.73 -16.12
C LEU A 144 6.54 -17.03 -16.77
N LEU A 145 5.62 -17.87 -17.25
CA LEU A 145 5.95 -19.19 -17.80
C LEU A 145 6.75 -19.11 -19.12
N THR A 146 6.53 -18.05 -19.91
CA THR A 146 7.27 -17.76 -21.15
C THR A 146 8.58 -17.00 -20.93
N GLY A 147 8.84 -16.53 -19.71
CA GLY A 147 10.03 -15.75 -19.38
C GLY A 147 9.96 -14.27 -19.79
N GLU A 148 8.78 -13.75 -20.14
CA GLU A 148 8.58 -12.30 -20.35
C GLU A 148 8.58 -11.53 -19.01
N CYS A 149 8.25 -12.20 -17.90
CA CYS A 149 8.25 -11.64 -16.56
C CYS A 149 9.08 -12.50 -15.61
N ASP A 150 9.94 -11.86 -14.81
CA ASP A 150 10.80 -12.55 -13.84
C ASP A 150 10.09 -12.87 -12.52
N VAL A 151 9.07 -12.07 -12.16
CA VAL A 151 8.40 -12.14 -10.84
C VAL A 151 6.90 -11.92 -10.98
N LEU A 152 6.11 -12.90 -10.54
CA LEU A 152 4.67 -12.79 -10.42
C LEU A 152 4.24 -12.48 -8.99
N ALA A 153 3.72 -11.27 -8.76
CA ALA A 153 3.14 -10.88 -7.47
C ALA A 153 1.67 -11.32 -7.36
N TRP A 154 1.31 -11.86 -6.20
CA TRP A 154 -0.06 -12.29 -5.85
C TRP A 154 -0.74 -13.13 -6.94
N PRO A 155 -0.19 -14.33 -7.25
CA PRO A 155 -0.88 -15.27 -8.12
C PRO A 155 -2.24 -15.66 -7.55
N ALA A 156 -3.18 -16.03 -8.42
CA ALA A 156 -4.47 -16.54 -7.96
C ALA A 156 -4.26 -17.91 -7.26
N ALA A 157 -5.06 -18.20 -6.24
CA ALA A 157 -4.95 -19.45 -5.49
C ALA A 157 -5.05 -20.70 -6.40
N SER A 158 -5.91 -20.64 -7.43
CA SER A 158 -6.06 -21.70 -8.45
C SER A 158 -4.81 -21.94 -9.31
N GLN A 159 -3.89 -20.96 -9.37
CA GLN A 159 -2.66 -21.04 -10.17
C GLN A 159 -1.48 -21.63 -9.38
N LEU A 160 -1.62 -21.82 -8.07
CA LEU A 160 -0.50 -22.19 -7.20
C LEU A 160 0.04 -23.59 -7.49
N THR A 161 -0.80 -24.54 -7.86
CA THR A 161 -0.37 -25.89 -8.25
C THR A 161 0.55 -25.84 -9.47
N ILE A 162 0.15 -25.11 -10.52
CA ILE A 162 0.94 -24.93 -11.74
C ILE A 162 2.31 -24.31 -11.41
N LEU A 163 2.32 -23.29 -10.54
CA LEU A 163 3.55 -22.60 -10.12
C LEU A 163 4.46 -23.48 -9.24
N ARG A 164 3.89 -24.39 -8.46
CA ARG A 164 4.63 -25.31 -7.59
C ARG A 164 5.27 -26.44 -8.39
N ASP A 165 4.60 -26.90 -9.43
CA ASP A 165 5.03 -28.06 -10.22
C ASP A 165 6.07 -27.71 -11.30
N ASP A 166 6.27 -26.42 -11.61
CA ASP A 166 7.33 -25.97 -12.53
C ASP A 166 8.69 -25.88 -11.81
N PRO A 167 9.67 -26.73 -12.14
CA PRO A 167 10.98 -26.76 -11.46
C PRO A 167 11.85 -25.52 -11.74
N ARG A 168 11.47 -24.68 -12.70
CA ARG A 168 12.18 -23.43 -13.02
C ARG A 168 11.80 -22.28 -12.08
N LEU A 169 10.71 -22.45 -11.32
CA LEU A 169 10.12 -21.39 -10.51
C LEU A 169 10.38 -21.65 -9.01
N ARG A 170 10.43 -20.55 -8.25
CA ARG A 170 10.45 -20.59 -6.78
C ARG A 170 9.20 -19.92 -6.23
N LEU A 171 8.25 -20.72 -5.77
CA LEU A 171 7.07 -20.22 -5.07
C LEU A 171 7.39 -19.91 -3.60
N THR A 172 7.12 -18.69 -3.15
CA THR A 172 7.21 -18.30 -1.74
C THR A 172 5.83 -17.96 -1.20
N LEU A 173 5.39 -18.67 -0.17
CA LEU A 173 4.13 -18.42 0.52
C LEU A 173 4.40 -17.82 1.90
N ARG A 174 3.63 -16.79 2.27
CA ARG A 174 3.67 -16.17 3.59
C ARG A 174 2.24 -15.89 4.04
N PRO A 175 1.91 -16.12 5.33
CA PRO A 175 0.64 -15.68 5.87
C PRO A 175 0.46 -14.17 5.65
N GLY A 176 -0.66 -13.79 5.05
CA GLY A 176 -1.01 -12.39 4.87
C GLY A 176 -1.54 -11.76 6.16
N MET A 177 -1.49 -10.44 6.23
CA MET A 177 -2.18 -9.65 7.26
C MET A 177 -3.57 -9.21 6.78
N ASN A 178 -4.27 -10.10 6.05
CA ASN A 178 -5.57 -9.83 5.47
C ASN A 178 -6.61 -10.82 5.98
N ILE A 179 -7.83 -10.33 6.20
CA ILE A 179 -8.99 -11.12 6.57
C ILE A 179 -10.10 -10.91 5.55
N ALA A 180 -10.72 -11.98 5.10
CA ALA A 180 -11.95 -11.92 4.31
C ALA A 180 -13.15 -12.04 5.25
N TYR A 181 -14.05 -11.06 5.23
CA TYR A 181 -15.23 -11.03 6.08
C TYR A 181 -16.43 -10.45 5.32
N LEU A 182 -17.63 -10.75 5.81
CA LEU A 182 -18.86 -10.11 5.34
C LEU A 182 -19.15 -8.88 6.21
N ALA A 183 -19.11 -7.71 5.59
CA ALA A 183 -19.56 -6.47 6.20
C ALA A 183 -21.06 -6.29 5.97
N PHE A 184 -21.84 -6.11 7.04
CA PHE A 184 -23.27 -5.83 6.95
C PHE A 184 -23.54 -4.34 7.16
N ASN A 185 -24.38 -3.75 6.30
CA ASN A 185 -24.94 -2.43 6.57
C ASN A 185 -26.05 -2.56 7.61
N THR A 186 -25.78 -2.17 8.85
CA THR A 186 -26.70 -2.31 9.98
C THR A 186 -27.81 -1.25 10.02
N ASP A 187 -27.76 -0.24 9.15
CA ASP A 187 -28.78 0.82 9.08
C ASP A 187 -29.98 0.40 8.23
N LYS A 188 -29.85 -0.70 7.46
CA LYS A 188 -30.88 -1.15 6.52
C LYS A 188 -31.52 -2.47 6.98
N PRO A 189 -32.88 -2.53 7.03
CA PRO A 189 -33.57 -3.81 7.16
C PRO A 189 -33.25 -4.77 5.99
N PRO A 190 -33.19 -6.10 6.20
CA PRO A 190 -33.32 -6.81 7.48
C PRO A 190 -32.00 -6.94 8.26
N LEU A 191 -30.89 -6.38 7.74
CA LEU A 191 -29.55 -6.51 8.33
C LEU A 191 -29.37 -5.69 9.61
N ASN A 192 -30.28 -4.77 9.91
CA ASN A 192 -30.39 -4.09 11.20
C ASN A 192 -30.71 -5.05 12.37
N ASN A 193 -31.30 -6.22 12.10
CA ASN A 193 -31.58 -7.23 13.12
C ASN A 193 -30.36 -8.16 13.38
N PRO A 194 -29.81 -8.20 14.60
CA PRO A 194 -28.68 -9.08 14.93
C PRO A 194 -28.94 -10.58 14.73
N ALA A 195 -30.18 -11.04 14.89
CA ALA A 195 -30.54 -12.45 14.70
C ALA A 195 -30.41 -12.86 13.22
N VAL A 196 -30.77 -11.96 12.30
CA VAL A 196 -30.61 -12.19 10.85
C VAL A 196 -29.12 -12.31 10.50
N ARG A 197 -28.27 -11.43 11.05
CA ARG A 197 -26.82 -11.48 10.81
C ARG A 197 -26.19 -12.76 11.36
N HIS A 198 -26.60 -13.23 12.54
CA HIS A 198 -26.16 -14.52 13.08
C HIS A 198 -26.58 -15.70 12.20
N ALA A 199 -27.84 -15.72 11.75
CA ALA A 199 -28.33 -16.76 10.86
C ALA A 199 -27.55 -16.79 9.53
N LEU A 200 -27.22 -15.63 8.97
CA LEU A 200 -26.37 -15.51 7.78
C LEU A 200 -24.93 -15.96 8.04
N ALA A 201 -24.35 -15.62 9.20
CA ALA A 201 -23.01 -16.06 9.55
C ALA A 201 -22.91 -17.59 9.69
N LEU A 202 -23.91 -18.22 10.32
CA LEU A 202 -23.97 -19.67 10.53
C LEU A 202 -24.29 -20.45 9.25
N SER A 203 -24.91 -19.83 8.25
CA SER A 203 -25.23 -20.49 6.96
C SER A 203 -24.03 -20.58 6.02
N ILE A 204 -22.91 -19.92 6.34
CA ILE A 204 -21.70 -19.92 5.51
C ILE A 204 -20.88 -21.17 5.80
N ASN A 205 -20.71 -21.99 4.76
CA ASN A 205 -19.81 -23.14 4.83
C ASN A 205 -18.36 -22.71 4.57
N ASN A 206 -17.66 -22.32 5.64
CA ASN A 206 -16.25 -21.91 5.58
C ASN A 206 -15.34 -22.98 4.98
N GLN A 207 -15.55 -24.26 5.32
CA GLN A 207 -14.75 -25.36 4.80
C GLN A 207 -14.83 -25.45 3.27
N ARG A 208 -16.04 -25.33 2.71
CA ARG A 208 -16.25 -25.34 1.26
C ARG A 208 -15.57 -24.14 0.60
N LEU A 209 -15.65 -22.95 1.19
CA LEU A 209 -14.97 -21.76 0.68
C LEU A 209 -13.44 -21.91 0.68
N MET A 210 -12.87 -22.48 1.75
CA MET A 210 -11.42 -22.71 1.84
C MET A 210 -10.92 -23.64 0.73
N GLN A 211 -11.70 -24.67 0.40
CA GLN A 211 -11.35 -25.62 -0.65
C GLN A 211 -11.57 -25.05 -2.06
N SER A 212 -12.72 -24.43 -2.33
CA SER A 212 -13.10 -24.03 -3.68
C SER A 212 -12.52 -22.70 -4.15
N ILE A 213 -12.29 -21.76 -3.23
CA ILE A 213 -11.82 -20.40 -3.55
C ILE A 213 -10.35 -20.26 -3.21
N TYR A 214 -9.95 -20.71 -2.02
CA TYR A 214 -8.60 -20.47 -1.50
C TYR A 214 -7.64 -21.64 -1.74
N TYR A 215 -8.09 -22.78 -2.26
CA TYR A 215 -7.23 -23.93 -2.59
C TYR A 215 -6.29 -24.33 -1.43
N GLY A 216 -6.79 -24.21 -0.18
CA GLY A 216 -6.03 -24.53 1.02
C GLY A 216 -4.96 -23.51 1.45
N THR A 217 -4.96 -22.29 0.90
CA THR A 217 -4.00 -21.23 1.28
C THR A 217 -4.58 -20.16 2.21
N ALA A 218 -5.71 -20.45 2.83
CA ALA A 218 -6.32 -19.60 3.83
C ALA A 218 -6.73 -20.44 5.04
N GLU A 219 -6.83 -19.77 6.19
CA GLU A 219 -7.25 -20.33 7.45
C GLU A 219 -8.56 -19.66 7.88
N THR A 220 -9.40 -20.39 8.62
CA THR A 220 -10.66 -19.83 9.11
C THR A 220 -10.33 -18.83 10.21
N ALA A 221 -10.71 -17.57 10.01
CA ALA A 221 -10.48 -16.54 11.02
C ALA A 221 -11.34 -16.78 12.26
N ALA A 222 -10.71 -16.86 13.42
CA ALA A 222 -11.41 -16.90 14.72
C ALA A 222 -11.83 -15.50 15.22
N SER A 223 -11.22 -14.45 14.67
CA SER A 223 -11.33 -13.07 15.13
C SER A 223 -11.14 -12.11 13.94
N ILE A 224 -11.47 -10.82 14.14
CA ILE A 224 -11.13 -9.75 13.20
C ILE A 224 -9.61 -9.50 13.11
N PHE A 225 -8.85 -10.01 14.08
CA PHE A 225 -7.39 -9.99 14.06
C PHE A 225 -6.85 -11.25 13.40
N THR A 226 -5.83 -11.10 12.54
CA THR A 226 -5.12 -12.25 12.00
C THR A 226 -4.32 -12.91 13.11
N GLU A 227 -4.28 -14.25 13.12
CA GLU A 227 -3.52 -15.02 14.13
C GLU A 227 -2.03 -14.67 14.12
N SER A 228 -1.50 -14.29 12.95
CA SER A 228 -0.15 -13.79 12.76
C SER A 228 0.16 -12.49 13.50
N LEU A 229 -0.85 -11.69 13.87
CA LEU A 229 -0.67 -10.39 14.52
C LEU A 229 -0.44 -10.51 16.04
N MET A 230 -0.99 -11.53 16.69
CA MET A 230 -1.04 -11.57 18.16
C MET A 230 -0.15 -12.62 18.82
N GLY A 231 0.62 -13.41 18.08
CA GLY A 231 1.36 -14.52 18.69
C GLY A 231 0.45 -15.49 19.47
N LEU A 232 -0.85 -15.47 19.18
CA LEU A 232 -1.85 -16.37 19.75
C LEU A 232 -1.66 -17.72 19.07
N ARG A 233 -0.83 -18.55 19.67
CA ARG A 233 -0.91 -20.00 19.56
C ARG A 233 -1.54 -20.55 20.83
#